data_AF-A0A7K6EAP8-F1
#
_entry.id   AF-A0A7K6EAP8-F1
#
_cell.length_a   1.000
_cell.length_b   1.000
_cell.length_c   1.000
_cell.angle_alpha   90.00
_cell.angle_beta   90.00
_cell.angle_gamma   90.00
#
_symmetry.space_group_name_H-M   'P 1'
#
loop_
_entity.id
_entity.type
_entity.pdbx_description
1 polymer ?
#
loop_
_entity_poly.entity_id
_entity_poly.type
_entity_poly.pdbx_seq_one_letter_code
_entity_poly.pdbx_strand_id
1 'polypeptide(L)'
;DSAEVSPSVVFENIERCSPECLWMLLENISGLTGDADFTVEVIPEINAAVATFIKSIDTKEFVKKCLQHERVREFRMTARLLELTRTIKAENLPDSISTECLTLYFESPQSGGGPVSHVQLFPEENSAIITFCDHKGNT
;
A
#
# COMPACT_ATOMS: atom_id res chain seq x y z
N ASP A 1 -14.72 19.19 1.66
CA ASP A 1 -13.55 18.35 1.35
C ASP A 1 -13.44 17.16 2.30
N SER A 2 -14.09 16.06 1.96
CA SER A 2 -13.75 14.77 2.57
C SER A 2 -12.52 14.26 1.82
N ALA A 3 -11.33 14.67 2.24
CA ALA A 3 -10.10 14.02 1.80
C ALA A 3 -10.21 12.54 2.20
N GLU A 4 -10.36 11.67 1.20
CA GLU A 4 -10.49 10.23 1.38
C GLU A 4 -9.25 9.74 2.12
N VAL A 5 -9.45 9.11 3.28
CA VAL A 5 -8.36 8.71 4.15
C VAL A 5 -7.99 7.28 3.79
N SER A 6 -6.69 7.04 3.57
CA SER A 6 -6.18 5.70 3.28
C SER A 6 -6.59 4.71 4.38
N PRO A 7 -7.13 3.53 4.03
CA PRO A 7 -7.37 2.45 4.98
C PRO A 7 -6.07 1.75 5.38
N SER A 8 -4.92 2.17 4.83
CA SER A 8 -3.64 1.52 5.03
C SER A 8 -2.67 2.40 5.82
N VAL A 9 -1.90 1.75 6.68
CA VAL A 9 -0.86 2.36 7.53
C VAL A 9 0.45 1.65 7.23
N VAL A 10 1.48 2.42 6.91
CA VAL A 10 2.84 1.90 6.75
C VAL A 10 3.60 2.04 8.07
N PHE A 11 4.25 0.95 8.45
CA PHE A 11 5.21 0.86 9.53
C PHE A 11 6.60 0.75 8.94
N GLU A 12 7.55 1.58 9.40
CA GLU A 12 8.94 1.56 8.93
C GLU A 12 9.87 1.28 10.12
N ASN A 13 11.09 0.84 9.83
CA ASN A 13 12.09 0.40 10.81
C ASN A 13 11.63 -0.82 11.64
N ILE A 14 10.95 -1.76 11.00
CA ILE A 14 10.38 -2.94 11.68
C ILE A 14 11.40 -4.04 12.00
N GLU A 15 12.69 -3.82 11.73
CA GLU A 15 13.78 -4.81 11.90
C GLU A 15 13.86 -5.44 13.30
N ARG A 16 13.33 -4.74 14.32
CA ARG A 16 13.31 -5.19 15.73
C ARG A 16 11.95 -5.79 16.15
N CYS A 17 10.99 -5.83 15.23
CA CYS A 17 9.63 -6.27 15.46
C CYS A 17 9.34 -7.48 14.56
N SER A 18 9.18 -8.66 15.15
CA SER A 18 8.78 -9.84 14.38
C SER A 18 7.37 -9.65 13.80
N PRO A 19 7.01 -10.35 12.72
CA PRO A 19 5.66 -10.28 12.14
C PRO A 19 4.55 -10.55 13.17
N GLU A 20 4.75 -11.50 14.09
CA GLU A 20 3.80 -11.83 15.16
C GLU A 20 3.71 -10.69 16.18
N CYS A 21 4.85 -10.06 16.49
CA CYS A 21 4.89 -8.89 17.36
C CYS A 21 4.11 -7.72 16.75
N LEU A 22 4.29 -7.48 15.45
CA LEU A 22 3.55 -6.45 14.71
C LEU A 22 2.05 -6.77 14.68
N TRP A 23 1.67 -8.02 14.40
CA TRP A 23 0.27 -8.45 14.43
C TRP A 23 -0.39 -8.16 15.78
N MET A 24 0.25 -8.58 16.88
CA MET A 24 -0.24 -8.30 18.24
C MET A 24 -0.33 -6.80 18.55
N LEU A 25 0.57 -5.97 18.00
CA LEU A 25 0.50 -4.52 18.16
C LEU A 25 -0.71 -3.94 17.44
N LEU A 26 -0.96 -4.39 16.21
CA LEU A 26 -2.13 -3.98 15.43
C LEU A 26 -3.42 -4.35 16.15
N GLU A 27 -3.55 -5.59 16.63
CA GLU A 27 -4.74 -6.04 17.38
C GLU A 27 -4.97 -5.21 18.64
N ASN A 28 -3.90 -4.95 19.42
CA ASN A 28 -4.01 -4.19 20.67
C ASN A 28 -4.44 -2.73 20.42
N ILE A 29 -3.81 -2.05 19.46
CA ILE A 29 -4.03 -0.62 19.22
C ILE A 29 -5.37 -0.37 18.51
N SER A 30 -5.74 -1.25 17.58
CA SER A 30 -6.98 -1.13 16.79
C SER A 30 -8.19 -1.68 17.53
N GLY A 31 -8.02 -2.66 18.42
CA GLY A 31 -9.10 -3.43 19.02
C GLY A 31 -9.75 -4.44 18.05
N LEU A 32 -9.11 -4.71 16.92
CA LEU A 32 -9.54 -5.68 15.91
C LEU A 32 -8.81 -7.01 16.10
N THR A 33 -9.35 -8.09 15.54
CA THR A 33 -8.77 -9.43 15.68
C THR A 33 -8.96 -10.27 14.43
N GLY A 34 -7.88 -10.91 13.96
CA GLY A 34 -7.91 -11.87 12.87
C GLY A 34 -7.98 -11.27 11.45
N ASP A 35 -7.80 -12.15 10.46
CA ASP A 35 -7.56 -11.81 9.06
C ASP A 35 -8.76 -11.19 8.33
N ALA A 36 -9.96 -11.29 8.90
CA ALA A 36 -11.17 -10.68 8.35
C ALA A 36 -11.23 -9.16 8.62
N ASP A 37 -10.42 -8.66 9.56
CA ASP A 37 -10.50 -7.29 10.03
C ASP A 37 -9.40 -6.40 9.41
N PHE A 38 -8.22 -6.96 9.18
CA PHE A 38 -7.10 -6.32 8.51
C PHE A 38 -6.14 -7.35 7.92
N THR A 39 -5.32 -6.92 6.97
CA THR A 39 -4.20 -7.69 6.42
C THR A 39 -2.88 -7.00 6.71
N VAL A 40 -1.79 -7.76 6.69
CA VAL A 40 -0.43 -7.23 6.86
C VAL A 40 0.47 -7.81 5.78
N GLU A 41 1.12 -6.92 5.04
CA GLU A 41 2.16 -7.26 4.08
C GLU A 41 3.51 -6.76 4.60
N VAL A 42 4.49 -7.65 4.72
CA VAL A 42 5.85 -7.30 5.15
C VAL A 42 6.73 -7.16 3.90
N ILE A 43 7.52 -6.09 3.84
CA ILE A 43 8.43 -5.75 2.74
C ILE A 43 9.85 -5.67 3.32
N PRO A 44 10.55 -6.82 3.45
CA PRO A 44 11.85 -6.88 4.12
C PRO A 44 12.92 -6.02 3.45
N GLU A 45 12.84 -5.84 2.14
CA GLU A 45 13.83 -5.12 1.32
C GLU A 45 14.01 -3.66 1.75
N ILE A 46 12.95 -3.06 2.32
CA ILE A 46 12.95 -1.68 2.80
C ILE A 46 12.64 -1.58 4.30
N ASN A 47 12.68 -2.70 5.03
CA ASN A 47 12.34 -2.78 6.47
C ASN A 47 10.98 -2.13 6.80
N ALA A 48 9.97 -2.42 5.99
CA ALA A 48 8.62 -1.88 6.16
C ALA A 48 7.54 -2.96 6.21
N ALA A 49 6.39 -2.60 6.73
CA ALA A 49 5.17 -3.39 6.61
C ALA A 49 3.97 -2.46 6.38
N VAL A 50 2.99 -2.95 5.61
CA VAL A 50 1.74 -2.25 5.35
C VAL A 50 0.61 -3.02 6.02
N ALA A 51 -0.07 -2.37 6.96
CA ALA A 51 -1.32 -2.86 7.52
C ALA A 51 -2.48 -2.23 6.75
N THR A 52 -3.38 -3.05 6.19
CA THR A 52 -4.56 -2.58 5.46
C THR A 52 -5.82 -3.01 6.21
N PHE A 53 -6.59 -2.04 6.69
CA PHE A 53 -7.79 -2.31 7.47
C PHE A 53 -8.99 -2.56 6.54
N ILE A 54 -9.57 -3.76 6.66
CA ILE A 54 -10.80 -4.15 5.93
C ILE A 54 -12.01 -3.54 6.64
N LYS A 55 -12.02 -3.59 7.96
CA LYS A 55 -13.02 -2.88 8.77
C LYS A 55 -12.74 -1.39 8.79
N SER A 56 -13.80 -0.61 8.63
CA SER A 56 -13.72 0.85 8.75
C SER A 56 -13.27 1.27 10.14
N ILE A 57 -12.11 1.90 10.23
CA ILE A 57 -11.59 2.54 11.45
C ILE A 57 -11.13 3.97 11.15
N ASP A 58 -10.97 4.78 12.21
CA ASP A 58 -10.27 6.06 12.10
C ASP A 58 -8.76 5.82 12.05
N THR A 59 -8.21 5.70 10.83
CA THR A 59 -6.79 5.42 10.62
C THR A 59 -5.89 6.58 11.08
N LYS A 60 -6.39 7.83 11.11
CA LYS A 60 -5.63 8.97 11.66
C LYS A 60 -5.49 8.84 13.17
N GLU A 61 -6.57 8.50 13.86
CA GLU A 61 -6.55 8.26 15.29
C GLU A 61 -5.72 7.03 15.64
N PHE A 62 -5.81 5.96 14.85
CA PHE A 62 -4.96 4.79 14.98
C PHE A 62 -3.47 5.14 14.90
N VAL A 63 -3.04 5.90 13.89
CA VAL A 63 -1.64 6.34 13.76
C VAL A 63 -1.19 7.14 14.98
N LYS A 64 -2.03 8.05 15.51
CA LYS A 64 -1.69 8.79 16.74
C LYS A 64 -1.47 7.85 17.92
N LYS A 65 -2.32 6.83 18.09
CA LYS A 65 -2.14 5.81 19.13
C LYS A 65 -0.86 5.01 18.93
N CYS A 66 -0.50 4.66 17.70
CA CYS A 66 0.78 4.00 17.40
C CYS A 66 1.97 4.84 17.87
N LEU A 67 1.98 6.14 17.56
CA LEU A 67 3.08 7.04 17.94
C LEU A 67 3.23 7.19 19.46
N GLN A 68 2.18 6.93 20.23
CA GLN A 68 2.20 6.96 21.70
C GLN A 68 2.50 5.59 22.33
N HIS A 69 2.38 4.50 21.57
CA HIS A 69 2.49 3.14 22.08
C HIS A 69 3.95 2.78 22.44
N GLU A 70 4.16 2.22 23.63
CA GLU A 70 5.48 1.96 24.21
C GLU A 70 6.36 1.11 23.30
N ARG A 71 5.88 -0.06 22.85
CA ARG A 71 6.63 -0.95 21.95
C ARG A 71 7.03 -0.30 20.61
N VAL A 72 6.19 0.59 20.06
CA VAL A 72 6.53 1.32 18.82
C VAL A 72 7.74 2.23 19.06
N ARG A 73 7.76 2.92 20.21
CA ARG A 73 8.89 3.78 20.62
C ARG A 73 10.14 2.98 20.97
N GLU A 74 10.00 1.87 21.69
CA GLU A 74 11.10 0.99 22.09
C GLU A 74 11.82 0.39 20.87
N PHE A 75 11.04 -0.07 19.88
CA PHE A 75 11.59 -0.58 18.62
C PHE A 75 12.00 0.53 17.65
N ARG A 76 11.73 1.80 17.97
CA ARG A 76 12.01 2.96 17.13
C ARG A 76 11.32 2.88 15.76
N MET A 77 10.17 2.22 15.72
CA MET A 77 9.32 2.14 14.54
C MET A 77 8.62 3.48 14.31
N THR A 78 8.31 3.76 13.05
CA THR A 78 7.39 4.83 12.67
C THR A 78 6.08 4.21 12.22
N ALA A 79 5.00 5.00 12.28
CA ALA A 79 3.71 4.66 11.70
C ALA A 79 3.15 5.90 11.02
N ARG A 80 2.69 5.78 9.78
CA ARG A 80 2.05 6.86 9.03
C ARG A 80 1.01 6.29 8.07
N LEU A 81 0.07 7.13 7.65
CA LEU A 81 -0.87 6.73 6.61
C LEU A 81 -0.10 6.44 5.31
N LEU A 82 -0.50 5.36 4.63
CA LEU A 82 0.01 5.07 3.30
C LEU A 82 -0.59 6.07 2.32
N GLU A 83 0.27 6.65 1.48
CA GLU A 83 -0.13 7.62 0.47
C GLU A 83 -0.97 6.96 -0.61
N LEU A 84 -2.00 7.67 -1.08
CA LEU A 84 -2.73 7.24 -2.26
C LEU A 84 -1.85 7.49 -3.48
N THR A 85 -1.63 6.44 -4.28
CA THR A 85 -0.80 6.51 -5.48
C THR A 85 -1.66 6.47 -6.74
N ARG A 86 -1.20 7.18 -7.77
CA ARG A 86 -1.72 7.08 -9.14
C ARG A 86 -0.76 6.34 -10.06
N THR A 87 0.36 5.89 -9.53
CA THR A 87 1.45 5.31 -10.29
C THR A 87 1.73 3.90 -9.82
N ILE A 88 1.84 2.97 -10.76
CA ILE A 88 2.25 1.59 -10.52
C ILE A 88 3.45 1.26 -11.39
N LYS A 89 4.25 0.27 -10.96
CA LYS A 89 5.26 -0.37 -11.79
C LYS A 89 4.73 -1.72 -12.26
N ALA A 90 4.68 -1.92 -13.58
CA ALA A 90 4.40 -3.21 -14.20
C ALA A 90 5.74 -3.85 -14.57
N GLU A 91 6.01 -5.06 -14.10
CA GLU A 91 7.27 -5.78 -14.32
C GLU A 91 7.04 -7.09 -15.08
N ASN A 92 8.12 -7.72 -15.55
CA ASN A 92 8.10 -8.93 -16.39
C ASN A 92 7.34 -8.72 -17.71
N LEU A 93 7.50 -7.53 -18.30
CA LEU A 93 6.88 -7.17 -19.56
C LEU A 93 7.57 -7.88 -20.74
N PRO A 94 6.81 -8.33 -21.75
CA PRO A 94 7.38 -8.82 -23.00
C PRO A 94 8.22 -7.74 -23.70
N ASP A 95 9.35 -8.14 -24.30
CA ASP A 95 10.31 -7.23 -24.95
C ASP A 95 9.69 -6.33 -26.05
N SER A 96 8.57 -6.75 -26.65
CA SER A 96 7.91 -6.07 -27.77
C SER A 96 6.61 -5.36 -27.40
N ILE A 97 6.29 -5.21 -26.09
CA ILE A 97 5.04 -4.55 -25.69
C ILE A 97 5.08 -3.06 -25.97
N SER A 98 4.02 -2.51 -26.59
CA SER A 98 3.91 -1.08 -26.85
C SER A 98 3.19 -0.35 -25.72
N THR A 99 3.38 0.97 -25.66
CA THR A 99 2.66 1.87 -24.75
C THR A 99 1.15 1.82 -24.97
N GLU A 100 0.68 1.66 -26.21
CA GLU A 100 -0.74 1.53 -26.54
C GLU A 100 -1.32 0.23 -26.00
N CYS A 101 -0.59 -0.89 -26.11
CA CYS A 101 -1.01 -2.17 -25.54
C CYS A 101 -1.15 -2.10 -24.02
N LEU A 102 -0.17 -1.49 -23.34
CA LEU A 102 -0.25 -1.27 -21.89
C LEU A 102 -1.42 -0.35 -21.52
N THR A 103 -1.61 0.74 -22.26
CA THR A 103 -2.73 1.68 -22.04
C THR A 103 -4.06 0.94 -22.14
N LEU A 104 -4.31 0.22 -23.24
CA LEU A 104 -5.55 -0.55 -23.43
C LEU A 104 -5.77 -1.60 -22.34
N TYR A 105 -4.69 -2.28 -21.90
CA TYR A 105 -4.77 -3.28 -20.84
C TYR A 105 -5.16 -2.67 -19.49
N PHE A 106 -4.50 -1.57 -19.09
CA PHE A 106 -4.72 -0.90 -17.81
C PHE A 106 -5.93 0.02 -17.79
N GLU A 107 -6.49 0.38 -18.95
CA GLU A 107 -7.80 1.06 -19.04
C GLU A 107 -8.97 0.08 -19.09
N SER A 108 -8.72 -1.20 -19.36
CA SER A 108 -9.77 -2.22 -19.44
C SER A 108 -10.47 -2.40 -18.10
N PRO A 109 -11.82 -2.25 -18.03
CA PRO A 109 -12.59 -2.56 -16.84
C PRO A 109 -12.47 -4.03 -16.41
N GLN A 110 -12.22 -4.93 -17.37
CA GLN A 110 -12.03 -6.36 -17.08
C GLN A 110 -10.74 -6.63 -16.29
N SER A 111 -9.75 -5.74 -16.40
CA SER A 111 -8.49 -5.80 -15.66
C SER A 111 -8.57 -5.06 -14.31
N GLY A 112 -9.74 -4.56 -13.92
CA GLY A 112 -9.89 -3.68 -12.74
C GLY A 112 -9.23 -2.30 -12.94
N GLY A 113 -8.99 -1.93 -14.20
CA GLY A 113 -8.24 -0.75 -14.60
C GLY A 113 -9.04 0.55 -14.60
N GLY A 114 -8.37 1.65 -14.92
CA GLY A 114 -8.94 2.99 -15.00
C GLY A 114 -8.22 3.86 -16.04
N PRO A 115 -8.72 5.07 -16.33
CA PRO A 115 -8.14 5.93 -17.36
C PRO A 115 -6.65 6.18 -17.13
N VAL A 116 -5.83 5.92 -18.13
CA VAL A 116 -4.37 6.06 -18.06
C VAL A 116 -3.98 7.43 -18.62
N SER A 117 -3.21 8.17 -17.84
CA SER A 117 -2.68 9.49 -18.24
C SER A 117 -1.31 9.40 -18.90
N HIS A 118 -0.49 8.43 -18.48
CA HIS A 118 0.88 8.30 -18.97
C HIS A 118 1.43 6.87 -18.82
N VAL A 119 2.26 6.45 -19.77
CA VAL A 119 3.03 5.21 -19.73
C VAL A 119 4.48 5.53 -20.03
N GLN A 120 5.37 5.12 -19.14
CA GLN A 120 6.82 5.22 -19.32
C GLN A 120 7.44 3.82 -19.35
N LEU A 121 8.04 3.43 -20.48
CA LEU A 121 8.71 2.15 -20.64
C LEU A 121 10.15 2.18 -20.13
N PHE A 122 10.58 1.06 -19.55
CA PHE A 122 11.96 0.75 -19.16
C PHE A 122 12.34 -0.60 -19.77
N PRO A 123 12.68 -0.65 -21.08
CA PRO A 123 12.95 -1.92 -21.77
C PRO A 123 14.11 -2.71 -21.17
N GLU A 124 15.14 -2.03 -20.66
CA GLU A 124 16.30 -2.67 -20.01
C GLU A 124 15.94 -3.39 -18.70
N GLU A 125 14.83 -3.02 -18.07
CA GLU A 125 14.31 -3.63 -16.84
C GLU A 125 13.09 -4.52 -17.09
N ASN A 126 12.69 -4.73 -18.36
CA ASN A 126 11.43 -5.40 -18.72
C ASN A 126 10.23 -4.84 -17.92
N SER A 127 10.18 -3.52 -17.75
CA SER A 127 9.17 -2.89 -16.89
C SER A 127 8.62 -1.58 -17.45
N ALA A 128 7.53 -1.09 -16.87
CA ALA A 128 6.90 0.17 -17.20
C ALA A 128 6.31 0.84 -15.96
N ILE A 129 6.35 2.17 -15.91
CA ILE A 129 5.57 2.95 -14.96
C ILE A 129 4.27 3.38 -15.65
N ILE A 130 3.13 3.01 -15.05
CA ILE A 130 1.79 3.37 -15.52
C ILE A 130 1.23 4.42 -14.56
N THR A 131 0.78 5.54 -15.11
CA THR A 131 0.18 6.63 -14.33
C THR A 131 -1.29 6.79 -14.69
N PHE A 132 -2.18 6.59 -13.74
CA PHE A 132 -3.62 6.77 -13.87
C PHE A 132 -4.05 8.22 -13.67
N CYS A 133 -5.20 8.60 -14.24
CA CYS A 133 -5.79 9.93 -14.03
C CYS A 133 -6.18 10.16 -12.57
N ASP A 134 -6.71 9.12 -11.90
CA ASP A 134 -7.17 9.11 -10.50
C ASP A 134 -6.48 7.97 -9.72
N HIS A 135 -6.38 8.10 -8.40
CA HIS A 135 -5.91 7.04 -7.50
C HIS A 135 -7.01 6.02 -7.22
N LYS A 136 -8.27 6.36 -7.53
CA LYS A 136 -9.39 5.43 -7.50
C LYS A 136 -9.28 4.46 -8.67
N GLY A 137 -9.06 3.18 -8.38
CA GLY A 137 -9.37 2.13 -9.35
C GLY A 137 -10.87 2.10 -9.65
N ASN A 138 -11.28 1.55 -10.79
CA ASN A 138 -12.70 1.23 -10.98
C ASN A 138 -13.07 0.14 -9.97
N THR A 139 -13.91 0.49 -9.00
CA THR A 139 -14.53 -0.41 -8.02
C THR A 139 -16.02 -0.48 -8.25
#